data_AF-A0A085W5T6-F1
#
_entry.id   AF-A0A085W5T6-F1
#
_cell.length_a   1.000
_cell.length_b   1.000
_cell.length_c   1.000
_cell.angle_alpha   90.00
_cell.angle_beta   90.00
_cell.angle_gamma   90.00
#
_symmetry.space_group_name_H-M   'P 1'
#
loop_
_entity.id
_entity.type
_entity.pdbx_description
1 polymer ?
#
loop_
_entity_poly.entity_id
_entity_poly.type
_entity_poly.pdbx_seq_one_letter_code
_entity_poly.pdbx_strand_id
1 'polypeptide(L)'
;MTLSFALAAAALLAAEPSNLPPNHPPVPPGTQASPARPPPGVLPEGHPAMAPGQGMEDGQGGLPEGHPPMTGSGAGQGRLPPSAEDLLKQLDATEGLKSREKTFEIASSLGKLYYSNGRPGEAMMYFLQAEQKAVATRALFVEQRKKLGKKPVPSAEEVGCGFTPTTPLADMAKVADERAKKGDVAGSAACARSALEPVLEVEVMRGQALYLTGDKAGALTIFERVLDVAPSNAEALFSRSAVLYETKGEDVKALRAAHEGFEAYVAAHPDAPRVDLAKQLSVFAEETAKAGGREKWKQQRAEERRIRLSQPRPSAPMAGNMPMAGGPMAGGPMAGNSGAQGGPPALTQEMVDAIQNTERTPELEAGLAKLVEEGEEHLSKGRWDDALGVYRRVVPFQPDNGRAKAGMAWALVGKSSPMADRVWGVAVGSDAAAVEQLGDRLMAKGDAKGAKALWAKLLQSAPSYPNKAALQAKAAQ
;
A
#
# COMPACT_ATOMS: atom_id res chain seq x y z
N MET A 1 -2.50 7.75 12.48
CA MET A 1 -2.54 6.43 11.80
C MET A 1 -1.89 5.39 12.69
N THR A 2 -2.54 4.27 12.97
CA THR A 2 -1.90 3.14 13.68
C THR A 2 -0.97 2.42 12.70
N LEU A 3 0.33 2.33 13.00
CA LEU A 3 1.31 1.68 12.13
C LEU A 3 1.01 0.19 11.83
N SER A 4 0.10 -0.44 12.58
CA SER A 4 -0.44 -1.76 12.23
C SER A 4 -1.03 -1.81 10.81
N PHE A 5 -1.50 -0.67 10.27
CA PHE A 5 -1.92 -0.55 8.88
C PHE A 5 -0.76 -0.49 7.88
N ALA A 6 0.41 0.04 8.26
CA ALA A 6 1.57 0.14 7.37
C ALA A 6 2.25 -1.23 7.14
N LEU A 7 2.30 -2.08 8.18
CA LEU A 7 2.75 -3.48 8.04
C LEU A 7 1.72 -4.36 7.33
N ALA A 8 0.43 -4.16 7.56
CA ALA A 8 -0.63 -4.87 6.84
C ALA A 8 -0.69 -4.47 5.35
N ALA A 9 -0.51 -3.18 5.03
CA ALA A 9 -0.44 -2.71 3.65
C ALA A 9 0.83 -3.19 2.93
N ALA A 10 1.97 -3.29 3.63
CA ALA A 10 3.21 -3.83 3.07
C ALA A 10 3.10 -5.33 2.71
N ALA A 11 2.35 -6.12 3.48
CA ALA A 11 2.07 -7.52 3.15
C ALA A 11 1.20 -7.68 1.90
N LEU A 12 0.30 -6.73 1.61
CA LEU A 12 -0.49 -6.70 0.38
C LEU A 12 0.27 -6.11 -0.83
N LEU A 13 1.17 -5.15 -0.60
CA LEU A 13 2.00 -4.53 -1.65
C LEU A 13 3.20 -5.40 -2.07
N ALA A 14 3.66 -6.33 -1.22
CA ALA A 14 4.66 -7.33 -1.59
C ALA A 14 4.11 -8.46 -2.47
N ALA A 15 2.79 -8.50 -2.71
CA ALA A 15 2.13 -9.39 -3.65
C ALA A 15 1.99 -8.73 -5.03
N GLU A 16 3.11 -8.32 -5.64
CA GLU A 16 3.10 -7.97 -7.06
C GLU A 16 3.04 -9.26 -7.92
N PRO A 17 2.22 -9.28 -8.99
CA PRO A 17 2.21 -10.38 -9.92
C PRO A 17 3.49 -10.37 -10.76
N SER A 18 4.30 -11.41 -10.58
CA SER A 18 5.15 -12.01 -11.61
C SER A 18 6.11 -11.08 -12.37
N ASN A 19 7.37 -11.06 -11.96
CA ASN A 19 8.46 -10.77 -12.90
C ASN A 19 8.39 -11.79 -14.05
N LEU A 20 8.14 -11.30 -15.27
CA LEU A 20 8.23 -12.12 -16.47
C LEU A 20 9.66 -12.69 -16.59
N PRO A 21 9.81 -13.91 -17.13
CA PRO A 21 11.10 -14.56 -17.26
C PRO A 21 12.06 -13.76 -18.18
N PRO A 22 13.39 -13.92 -18.03
CA PRO A 22 14.36 -13.29 -18.92
C PRO A 22 14.12 -13.71 -20.37
N ASN A 23 14.14 -12.75 -21.31
CA ASN A 23 13.83 -12.82 -22.76
C ASN A 23 12.40 -12.48 -23.21
N HIS A 24 11.54 -11.89 -22.35
CA HIS A 24 10.32 -11.25 -22.85
C HIS A 24 10.66 -9.94 -23.60
N PRO A 25 10.11 -9.68 -24.81
CA PRO A 25 10.34 -8.42 -25.52
C PRO A 25 9.82 -7.21 -24.71
N PRO A 26 10.45 -6.03 -24.84
CA PRO A 26 10.05 -4.84 -24.09
C PRO A 26 8.63 -4.41 -24.47
N VAL A 27 7.80 -4.19 -23.46
CA VAL A 27 6.43 -3.69 -23.63
C VAL A 27 6.50 -2.19 -23.98
N PRO A 28 5.92 -1.73 -25.11
CA PRO A 28 5.97 -0.32 -25.49
C PRO A 28 5.23 0.57 -24.47
N PRO A 29 5.71 1.80 -24.21
CA PRO A 29 5.00 2.73 -23.34
C PRO A 29 3.59 3.01 -23.89
N GLY A 30 2.56 2.80 -23.06
CA GLY A 30 1.16 3.09 -23.43
C GLY A 30 0.24 1.88 -23.58
N THR A 31 0.73 0.65 -23.41
CA THR A 31 -0.14 -0.54 -23.37
C THR A 31 -0.82 -0.66 -22.00
N GLN A 32 -2.08 -0.25 -21.92
CA GLN A 32 -2.94 -0.60 -20.80
C GLN A 32 -3.46 -2.04 -20.97
N ALA A 33 -3.65 -2.75 -19.85
CA ALA A 33 -4.35 -4.03 -19.85
C ALA A 33 -5.75 -3.83 -20.45
N SER A 34 -6.02 -4.47 -21.59
CA SER A 34 -7.32 -4.34 -22.27
C SER A 34 -8.44 -4.88 -21.40
N PRO A 35 -9.53 -4.12 -21.17
CA PRO A 35 -10.79 -4.72 -20.76
C PRO A 35 -11.46 -5.37 -21.98
N ALA A 36 -12.06 -6.53 -21.75
CA ALA A 36 -13.10 -7.19 -22.57
C ALA A 36 -13.05 -7.05 -24.12
N ARG A 37 -12.71 -8.17 -24.77
CA ARG A 37 -13.05 -8.62 -26.14
C ARG A 37 -13.43 -7.53 -27.18
N PRO A 38 -12.58 -7.25 -28.20
CA PRO A 38 -12.94 -6.34 -29.28
C PRO A 38 -14.03 -6.96 -30.19
N PRO A 39 -14.82 -6.13 -30.90
CA PRO A 39 -15.78 -6.60 -31.91
C PRO A 39 -15.06 -7.31 -33.06
N PRO A 40 -15.70 -8.28 -33.74
CA PRO A 40 -15.07 -9.02 -34.81
C PRO A 40 -14.77 -8.08 -35.98
N GLY A 41 -13.49 -8.05 -36.41
CA GLY A 41 -13.08 -7.45 -37.68
C GLY A 41 -12.34 -6.11 -37.62
N VAL A 42 -11.96 -5.61 -36.44
CA VAL A 42 -11.12 -4.39 -36.35
C VAL A 42 -9.82 -4.72 -35.64
N LEU A 43 -8.73 -4.79 -36.41
CA LEU A 43 -7.37 -4.91 -35.88
C LEU A 43 -6.79 -3.52 -35.59
N PRO A 44 -5.88 -3.38 -34.62
CA PRO A 44 -5.20 -2.12 -34.31
C PRO A 44 -4.33 -1.60 -35.45
N GLU A 45 -4.10 -0.29 -35.45
CA GLU A 45 -3.30 0.42 -36.44
C GLU A 45 -1.85 -0.08 -36.45
N GLY A 46 -1.38 -0.65 -37.57
CA GLY A 46 -0.03 -1.17 -37.75
C GLY A 46 0.09 -2.61 -38.28
N HIS A 47 -1.02 -3.35 -38.44
CA HIS A 47 -1.00 -4.69 -39.04
C HIS A 47 -1.04 -4.65 -40.59
N PRO A 48 -0.27 -5.49 -41.32
CA PRO A 48 -0.36 -5.58 -42.76
C PRO A 48 -1.74 -6.11 -43.19
N ALA A 49 -2.30 -5.53 -44.26
CA ALA A 49 -3.62 -5.89 -44.76
C ALA A 49 -3.63 -7.33 -45.31
N MET A 50 -4.52 -8.17 -44.79
CA MET A 50 -4.82 -9.48 -45.37
C MET A 50 -5.66 -9.29 -46.65
N ALA A 51 -5.28 -9.95 -47.74
CA ALA A 51 -6.05 -9.94 -48.97
C ALA A 51 -7.44 -10.58 -48.76
N PRO A 52 -8.52 -10.05 -49.36
CA PRO A 52 -9.86 -10.57 -49.13
C PRO A 52 -10.05 -11.90 -49.90
N GLY A 53 -10.18 -13.01 -49.18
CA GLY A 53 -10.49 -14.30 -49.79
C GLY A 53 -10.17 -15.57 -49.01
N GLN A 54 -9.45 -15.51 -47.88
CA GLN A 54 -9.20 -16.71 -47.06
C GLN A 54 -10.13 -16.70 -45.84
N GLY A 55 -11.30 -17.32 -46.03
CA GLY A 55 -12.21 -17.71 -44.96
C GLY A 55 -11.54 -18.73 -44.03
N MET A 56 -12.01 -18.74 -42.78
CA MET A 56 -11.57 -19.68 -41.75
C MET A 56 -11.84 -21.12 -42.20
N GLU A 57 -10.78 -21.89 -42.47
CA GLU A 57 -10.83 -23.34 -42.45
C GLU A 57 -10.57 -23.81 -41.01
N ASP A 58 -11.45 -24.68 -40.52
CA ASP A 58 -11.33 -25.41 -39.26
C ASP A 58 -10.02 -26.19 -39.21
N GLY A 59 -8.99 -25.58 -38.64
CA GLY A 59 -7.68 -26.18 -38.44
C GLY A 59 -7.61 -26.96 -37.13
N GLN A 60 -7.96 -28.24 -37.19
CA GLN A 60 -7.46 -29.27 -36.27
C GLN A 60 -5.92 -29.26 -36.29
N GLY A 61 -5.30 -28.44 -35.44
CA GLY A 61 -3.87 -28.49 -35.17
C GLY A 61 -3.60 -29.36 -33.94
N GLY A 62 -3.18 -30.60 -34.15
CA GLY A 62 -2.74 -31.49 -33.07
C GLY A 62 -1.56 -30.87 -32.30
N LEU A 63 -1.61 -30.96 -30.97
CA LEU A 63 -0.53 -30.51 -30.09
C LEU A 63 0.74 -31.36 -30.32
N PRO A 64 1.94 -30.78 -30.16
CA PRO A 64 3.21 -31.47 -30.38
C PRO A 64 3.40 -32.71 -29.50
N GLU A 65 4.11 -33.69 -30.06
CA GLU A 65 4.34 -35.02 -29.52
C GLU A 65 5.08 -34.94 -28.16
N GLY A 66 4.44 -35.42 -27.09
CA GLY A 66 5.00 -35.42 -25.73
C GLY A 66 4.13 -34.76 -24.65
N HIS A 67 3.02 -34.10 -25.02
CA HIS A 67 2.04 -33.65 -24.02
C HIS A 67 1.24 -34.83 -23.44
N PRO A 68 1.13 -34.97 -22.12
CA PRO A 68 0.26 -35.98 -21.53
C PRO A 68 -1.18 -35.72 -21.99
N PRO A 69 -1.94 -36.77 -22.36
CA PRO A 69 -3.31 -36.60 -22.79
C PRO A 69 -4.12 -36.01 -21.63
N MET A 70 -4.96 -35.02 -21.93
CA MET A 70 -5.95 -34.50 -20.98
C MET A 70 -7.05 -35.55 -20.78
N THR A 71 -6.72 -36.67 -20.13
CA THR A 71 -7.66 -37.71 -19.71
C THR A 71 -8.27 -37.29 -18.37
N GLY A 72 -9.23 -36.37 -18.44
CA GLY A 72 -9.91 -35.84 -17.27
C GLY A 72 -11.18 -35.07 -17.61
N SER A 73 -12.15 -35.78 -18.19
CA SER A 73 -13.58 -35.43 -18.21
C SER A 73 -14.02 -34.17 -18.96
N GLY A 74 -14.44 -34.36 -20.21
CA GLY A 74 -15.49 -33.56 -20.83
C GLY A 74 -14.99 -32.48 -21.79
N ALA A 75 -14.84 -32.86 -23.07
CA ALA A 75 -14.90 -31.91 -24.17
C ALA A 75 -16.20 -31.10 -24.06
N GLY A 76 -16.10 -29.80 -23.75
CA GLY A 76 -17.25 -28.88 -23.74
C GLY A 76 -17.36 -27.91 -22.57
N GLN A 77 -16.50 -27.94 -21.54
CA GLN A 77 -16.51 -26.91 -20.50
C GLN A 77 -15.09 -26.38 -20.25
N GLY A 78 -14.83 -25.17 -20.74
CA GLY A 78 -13.65 -24.39 -20.38
C GLY A 78 -13.68 -24.07 -18.89
N ARG A 79 -13.16 -24.96 -18.05
CA ARG A 79 -12.85 -24.63 -16.65
C ARG A 79 -11.64 -23.71 -16.66
N LEU A 80 -11.87 -22.47 -16.23
CA LEU A 80 -10.81 -21.54 -15.87
C LEU A 80 -9.84 -22.21 -14.89
N PRO A 81 -8.54 -21.86 -14.90
CA PRO A 81 -7.61 -22.32 -13.88
C PRO A 81 -8.16 -22.00 -12.48
N PRO A 82 -7.97 -22.89 -11.49
CA PRO A 82 -8.49 -22.70 -10.14
C PRO A 82 -7.96 -21.39 -9.54
N SER A 83 -8.82 -20.66 -8.83
CA SER A 83 -8.39 -19.46 -8.11
C SER A 83 -7.47 -19.82 -6.94
N ALA A 84 -6.75 -18.83 -6.39
CA ALA A 84 -5.94 -19.04 -5.18
C ALA A 84 -6.79 -19.57 -4.00
N GLU A 85 -8.06 -19.15 -3.92
CA GLU A 85 -9.00 -19.63 -2.92
C GLU A 85 -9.40 -21.10 -3.16
N ASP A 86 -9.61 -21.50 -4.41
CA ASP A 86 -9.92 -22.90 -4.75
C ASP A 86 -8.74 -23.82 -4.46
N LEU A 87 -7.51 -23.37 -4.77
CA LEU A 87 -6.29 -24.08 -4.46
C LEU A 87 -6.13 -24.24 -2.94
N LEU A 88 -6.35 -23.18 -2.16
CA LEU A 88 -6.29 -23.25 -0.70
C LEU A 88 -7.33 -24.22 -0.11
N LYS A 89 -8.56 -24.23 -0.65
CA LYS A 89 -9.59 -25.20 -0.24
C LYS A 89 -9.16 -26.64 -0.52
N GLN A 90 -8.55 -26.90 -1.68
CA GLN A 90 -8.03 -28.23 -2.02
C GLN A 90 -6.87 -28.63 -1.10
N LEU A 91 -5.94 -27.72 -0.82
CA LEU A 91 -4.82 -27.96 0.08
C LEU A 91 -5.29 -28.22 1.52
N ASP A 92 -6.26 -27.45 2.01
CA ASP A 92 -6.84 -27.65 3.34
C ASP A 92 -7.57 -28.99 3.48
N ALA A 93 -8.18 -29.47 2.40
CA ALA A 93 -8.81 -30.78 2.34
C ALA A 93 -7.82 -31.95 2.16
N THR A 94 -6.53 -31.66 1.91
CA THR A 94 -5.52 -32.70 1.69
C THR A 94 -5.05 -33.31 3.01
N GLU A 95 -5.42 -34.57 3.26
CA GLU A 95 -5.03 -35.30 4.45
C GLU A 95 -3.50 -35.44 4.59
N GLY A 96 -2.99 -35.13 5.79
CA GLY A 96 -1.57 -35.25 6.10
C GLY A 96 -0.67 -34.21 5.46
N LEU A 97 -1.20 -33.22 4.71
CA LEU A 97 -0.39 -32.16 4.11
C LEU A 97 0.46 -31.44 5.16
N LYS A 98 -0.12 -31.20 6.35
CA LYS A 98 0.56 -30.52 7.46
C LYS A 98 1.72 -31.32 8.05
N SER A 99 1.60 -32.64 8.13
CA SER A 99 2.56 -33.52 8.83
C SER A 99 3.65 -34.09 7.93
N ARG A 100 3.43 -34.18 6.62
CA ARG A 100 4.43 -34.69 5.69
C ARG A 100 5.65 -33.79 5.65
N GLU A 101 6.83 -34.42 5.63
CA GLU A 101 8.08 -33.73 5.39
C GLU A 101 8.09 -33.10 4.00
N LYS A 102 8.62 -31.88 3.91
CA LYS A 102 8.68 -31.09 2.67
C LYS A 102 10.10 -30.62 2.46
N THR A 103 10.47 -30.40 1.20
CA THR A 103 11.68 -29.63 0.90
C THR A 103 11.49 -28.18 1.35
N PHE A 104 12.59 -27.42 1.38
CA PHE A 104 12.53 -26.00 1.69
C PHE A 104 11.58 -25.27 0.75
N GLU A 105 11.70 -25.51 -0.55
CA GLU A 105 10.99 -24.82 -1.63
C GLU A 105 9.49 -25.08 -1.56
N ILE A 106 9.08 -26.31 -1.24
CA ILE A 106 7.66 -26.65 -1.08
C ILE A 106 7.09 -25.98 0.17
N ALA A 107 7.79 -26.08 1.30
CA ALA A 107 7.35 -25.49 2.55
C ALA A 107 7.30 -23.95 2.48
N SER A 108 8.30 -23.31 1.85
CA SER A 108 8.34 -21.86 1.66
C SER A 108 7.20 -21.41 0.77
N SER A 109 6.94 -22.12 -0.33
CA SER A 109 5.86 -21.77 -1.27
C SER A 109 4.48 -21.89 -0.63
N LEU A 110 4.23 -22.94 0.16
CA LEU A 110 2.99 -23.06 0.93
C LEU A 110 2.87 -21.93 1.95
N GLY A 111 3.91 -21.65 2.73
CA GLY A 111 3.89 -20.54 3.69
C GLY A 111 3.55 -19.20 3.02
N LYS A 112 4.20 -18.90 1.88
CA LYS A 112 3.94 -17.69 1.09
C LYS A 112 2.50 -17.63 0.59
N LEU A 113 1.96 -18.75 0.09
CA LEU A 113 0.58 -18.84 -0.39
C LEU A 113 -0.44 -18.57 0.72
N TYR A 114 -0.30 -19.20 1.89
CA TYR A 114 -1.21 -18.93 3.01
C TYR A 114 -1.07 -17.49 3.51
N TYR A 115 0.16 -16.98 3.60
CA TYR A 115 0.43 -15.61 4.08
C TYR A 115 -0.20 -14.55 3.18
N SER A 116 0.02 -14.63 1.85
CA SER A 116 -0.49 -13.64 0.89
C SER A 116 -2.02 -13.65 0.78
N ASN A 117 -2.67 -14.74 1.18
CA ASN A 117 -4.13 -14.87 1.24
C ASN A 117 -4.70 -14.52 2.62
N GLY A 118 -3.95 -13.78 3.45
CA GLY A 118 -4.43 -13.26 4.73
C GLY A 118 -4.56 -14.31 5.83
N ARG A 119 -3.84 -15.44 5.71
CA ARG A 119 -3.85 -16.55 6.68
C ARG A 119 -2.48 -16.70 7.37
N PRO A 120 -2.01 -15.68 8.13
CA PRO A 120 -0.68 -15.69 8.72
C PRO A 120 -0.50 -16.77 9.79
N GLY A 121 -1.57 -17.15 10.50
CA GLY A 121 -1.53 -18.23 11.49
C GLY A 121 -1.22 -19.59 10.85
N GLU A 122 -1.88 -19.91 9.73
CA GLU A 122 -1.61 -21.13 8.97
C GLU A 122 -0.28 -21.08 8.22
N ALA A 123 0.18 -19.89 7.79
CA ALA A 123 1.48 -19.73 7.15
C ALA A 123 2.65 -20.10 8.07
N MET A 124 2.56 -19.76 9.37
CA MET A 124 3.63 -19.96 10.35
C MET A 124 4.18 -21.38 10.38
N MET A 125 3.31 -22.39 10.32
CA MET A 125 3.77 -23.79 10.40
C MET A 125 4.61 -24.20 9.19
N TYR A 126 4.28 -23.70 8.00
CA TYR A 126 5.03 -23.99 6.79
C TYR A 126 6.35 -23.22 6.74
N PHE A 127 6.37 -21.96 7.19
CA PHE A 127 7.61 -21.21 7.37
C PHE A 127 8.55 -21.89 8.38
N LEU A 128 8.03 -22.40 9.49
CA LEU A 128 8.81 -23.18 10.45
C LEU A 128 9.41 -24.45 9.82
N GLN A 129 8.65 -25.19 9.00
CA GLN A 129 9.16 -26.36 8.30
C GLN A 129 10.26 -25.99 7.30
N ALA A 130 10.11 -24.87 6.59
CA ALA A 130 11.13 -24.36 5.67
C ALA A 130 12.41 -23.98 6.43
N GLU A 131 12.30 -23.22 7.52
CA GLU A 131 13.44 -22.83 8.36
C GLU A 131 14.21 -24.03 8.91
N GLN A 132 13.52 -25.11 9.28
CA GLN A 132 14.17 -26.34 9.76
C GLN A 132 15.15 -26.92 8.73
N LYS A 133 14.90 -26.75 7.42
CA LYS A 133 15.79 -27.20 6.35
C LYS A 133 17.07 -26.36 6.22
N ALA A 134 17.07 -25.15 6.78
CA ALA A 134 18.20 -24.22 6.72
C ALA A 134 19.06 -24.18 8.00
N VAL A 135 18.68 -24.90 9.07
CA VAL A 135 19.37 -24.84 10.38
C VAL A 135 20.85 -25.17 10.26
N ALA A 136 21.20 -26.22 9.52
CA ALA A 136 22.60 -26.62 9.33
C ALA A 136 23.39 -25.57 8.53
N THR A 137 22.81 -25.03 7.45
CA THR A 137 23.41 -23.97 6.63
C THR A 137 23.66 -22.70 7.44
N ARG A 138 22.72 -22.31 8.30
CA ARG A 138 22.87 -21.16 9.21
C ARG A 138 23.98 -21.41 10.24
N ALA A 139 24.01 -22.58 10.86
CA ALA A 139 25.07 -22.93 11.80
C ALA A 139 26.45 -22.87 11.13
N LEU A 140 26.56 -23.40 9.91
CA LEU A 140 27.76 -23.33 9.10
C LEU A 140 28.17 -21.88 8.81
N PHE A 141 27.23 -21.03 8.35
CA PHE A 141 27.52 -19.61 8.12
C PHE A 141 28.07 -18.93 9.38
N VAL A 142 27.43 -19.11 10.54
CA VAL A 142 27.85 -18.50 11.80
C VAL A 142 29.25 -18.98 12.20
N GLU A 143 29.53 -20.26 12.05
CA GLU A 143 30.84 -20.83 12.33
C GLU A 143 31.94 -20.23 11.43
N GLN A 144 31.70 -20.20 10.12
CA GLN A 144 32.66 -19.66 9.15
C GLN A 144 32.83 -18.15 9.32
N ARG A 145 31.74 -17.43 9.63
CA ARG A 145 31.79 -16.00 9.97
C ARG A 145 32.66 -15.75 11.19
N LYS A 146 32.54 -16.58 12.23
CA LYS A 146 33.38 -16.51 13.43
C LYS A 146 34.86 -16.74 13.10
N LYS A 147 35.17 -17.74 12.26
CA LYS A 147 36.54 -18.02 11.78
C LYS A 147 37.11 -16.86 10.95
N LEU A 148 36.27 -16.22 10.12
CA LEU A 148 36.65 -15.11 9.27
C LEU A 148 36.89 -13.81 10.06
N GLY A 149 36.26 -13.67 11.23
CA GLY A 149 36.41 -12.53 12.13
C GLY A 149 35.86 -11.23 11.53
N LYS A 150 36.63 -10.15 11.62
CA LYS A 150 36.22 -8.81 11.16
C LYS A 150 36.30 -8.62 9.64
N LYS A 151 36.96 -9.53 8.91
CA LYS A 151 37.07 -9.43 7.45
C LYS A 151 35.68 -9.48 6.82
N PRO A 152 35.37 -8.71 5.77
CA PRO A 152 34.07 -8.79 5.12
C PRO A 152 33.85 -10.18 4.50
N VAL A 153 32.60 -10.65 4.46
CA VAL A 153 32.24 -11.85 3.69
C VAL A 153 32.15 -11.45 2.22
N PRO A 154 32.95 -12.04 1.33
CA PRO A 154 32.91 -11.72 -0.11
C PRO A 154 31.55 -12.09 -0.73
N SER A 155 31.26 -11.53 -1.90
CA SER A 155 30.03 -11.85 -2.64
C SER A 155 30.06 -13.29 -3.17
N ALA A 156 28.90 -13.84 -3.51
CA ALA A 156 28.78 -15.19 -4.06
C ALA A 156 29.42 -15.30 -5.45
N GLU A 157 29.38 -14.21 -6.23
CA GLU A 157 29.97 -14.07 -7.55
C GLU A 157 31.50 -14.05 -7.46
N GLU A 158 32.05 -13.26 -6.52
CA GLU A 158 33.49 -13.13 -6.30
C GLU A 158 34.14 -14.48 -6.00
N VAL A 159 33.46 -15.32 -5.20
CA VAL A 159 33.97 -16.65 -4.85
C VAL A 159 33.51 -17.75 -5.80
N GLY A 160 32.62 -17.45 -6.75
CA GLY A 160 32.08 -18.40 -7.71
C GLY A 160 31.25 -19.52 -7.07
N CYS A 161 30.20 -19.19 -6.32
CA CYS A 161 29.29 -20.20 -5.75
C CYS A 161 28.48 -20.95 -6.83
N GLY A 162 28.23 -20.32 -7.98
CA GLY A 162 27.59 -20.96 -9.15
C GLY A 162 26.09 -21.23 -8.97
N PHE A 163 25.43 -20.51 -8.07
CA PHE A 163 24.01 -20.68 -7.80
C PHE A 163 23.15 -20.02 -8.88
N THR A 164 22.03 -20.65 -9.16
CA THR A 164 20.94 -20.12 -9.99
C THR A 164 19.69 -19.93 -9.12
N PRO A 165 18.70 -19.13 -9.56
CA PRO A 165 17.43 -18.98 -8.82
C PRO A 165 16.66 -20.28 -8.59
N THR A 166 16.95 -21.33 -9.37
CA THR A 166 16.31 -22.65 -9.28
C THR A 166 17.15 -23.68 -8.53
N THR A 167 18.34 -23.31 -8.05
CA THR A 167 19.19 -24.23 -7.30
C THR A 167 18.52 -24.55 -5.95
N PRO A 168 18.29 -25.82 -5.61
CA PRO A 168 17.68 -26.16 -4.33
C PRO A 168 18.55 -25.77 -3.14
N LEU A 169 17.94 -25.38 -2.01
CA LEU A 169 18.66 -25.00 -0.78
C LEU A 169 19.65 -26.10 -0.35
N ALA A 170 19.24 -27.36 -0.48
CA ALA A 170 20.06 -28.50 -0.09
C ALA A 170 21.35 -28.59 -0.91
N ASP A 171 21.32 -28.23 -2.19
CA ASP A 171 22.49 -28.27 -3.06
C ASP A 171 23.38 -27.04 -2.85
N MET A 172 22.79 -25.87 -2.64
CA MET A 172 23.54 -24.68 -2.21
C MET A 172 24.30 -24.93 -0.88
N ALA A 173 23.64 -25.59 0.07
CA ALA A 173 24.23 -25.94 1.36
C ALA A 173 25.43 -26.89 1.23
N LYS A 174 25.35 -27.88 0.32
CA LYS A 174 26.47 -28.79 0.04
C LYS A 174 27.70 -28.04 -0.48
N VAL A 175 27.52 -27.10 -1.41
CA VAL A 175 28.64 -26.29 -1.93
C VAL A 175 29.35 -25.53 -0.82
N ALA A 176 28.58 -24.93 0.10
CA ALA A 176 29.16 -24.23 1.24
C ALA A 176 29.91 -25.18 2.19
N ASP A 177 29.35 -26.36 2.46
CA ASP A 177 29.94 -27.38 3.32
C ASP A 177 31.24 -27.98 2.73
N GLU A 178 31.26 -28.25 1.43
CA GLU A 178 32.46 -28.72 0.73
C GLU A 178 33.60 -27.72 0.79
N ARG A 179 33.29 -26.42 0.69
CA ARG A 179 34.28 -25.35 0.87
C ARG A 179 34.81 -25.31 2.29
N ALA A 180 33.94 -25.45 3.29
CA ALA A 180 34.34 -25.51 4.69
C ALA A 180 35.31 -26.69 4.94
N LYS A 181 35.01 -27.88 4.39
CA LYS A 181 35.86 -29.07 4.49
C LYS A 181 37.23 -28.87 3.84
N LYS A 182 37.32 -28.07 2.78
CA LYS A 182 38.56 -27.70 2.10
C LYS A 182 39.33 -26.56 2.81
N GLY A 183 38.81 -26.03 3.91
CA GLY A 183 39.42 -24.91 4.64
C GLY A 183 39.20 -23.54 3.98
N ASP A 184 38.37 -23.45 2.94
CA ASP A 184 37.97 -22.19 2.30
C ASP A 184 36.93 -21.47 3.17
N VAL A 185 37.40 -20.82 4.25
CA VAL A 185 36.54 -20.13 5.22
C VAL A 185 35.74 -19.00 4.57
N ALA A 186 36.39 -18.19 3.72
CA ALA A 186 35.75 -17.03 3.10
C ALA A 186 34.72 -17.45 2.05
N GLY A 187 35.06 -18.41 1.18
CA GLY A 187 34.13 -18.92 0.18
C GLY A 187 33.00 -19.74 0.80
N SER A 188 33.27 -20.51 1.86
CA SER A 188 32.20 -21.21 2.60
C SER A 188 31.23 -20.22 3.24
N ALA A 189 31.72 -19.17 3.91
CA ALA A 189 30.87 -18.14 4.48
C ALA A 189 30.04 -17.40 3.41
N ALA A 190 30.64 -17.09 2.26
CA ALA A 190 29.96 -16.43 1.15
C ALA A 190 28.86 -17.31 0.54
N CYS A 191 29.15 -18.58 0.23
CA CYS A 191 28.16 -19.50 -0.32
C CYS A 191 27.08 -19.87 0.71
N ALA A 192 27.42 -20.01 1.99
CA ALA A 192 26.41 -20.23 3.03
C ALA A 192 25.49 -19.01 3.19
N ARG A 193 26.02 -17.78 3.14
CA ARG A 193 25.21 -16.56 3.18
C ARG A 193 24.26 -16.48 1.99
N SER A 194 24.75 -16.74 0.78
CA SER A 194 23.92 -16.73 -0.43
C SER A 194 22.87 -17.84 -0.42
N ALA A 195 23.22 -19.04 0.07
CA ALA A 195 22.25 -20.12 0.28
C ALA A 195 21.12 -19.73 1.27
N LEU A 196 21.40 -18.85 2.22
CA LEU A 196 20.41 -18.37 3.18
C LEU A 196 19.52 -17.25 2.63
N GLU A 197 19.84 -16.59 1.52
CA GLU A 197 19.02 -15.50 0.97
C GLU A 197 17.52 -15.83 0.86
N PRO A 198 17.10 -16.94 0.22
CA PRO A 198 15.68 -17.31 0.16
C PRO A 198 15.11 -17.66 1.54
N VAL A 199 15.95 -18.12 2.47
CA VAL A 199 15.57 -18.44 3.86
C VAL A 199 15.30 -17.15 4.64
N LEU A 200 16.09 -16.10 4.43
CA LEU A 200 15.92 -14.81 5.10
C LEU A 200 14.57 -14.17 4.72
N GLU A 201 14.14 -14.30 3.47
CA GLU A 201 12.81 -13.87 3.03
C GLU A 201 11.71 -14.61 3.81
N VAL A 202 11.82 -15.94 3.94
CA VAL A 202 10.86 -16.76 4.71
C VAL A 202 10.85 -16.36 6.19
N GLU A 203 12.01 -16.16 6.79
CA GLU A 203 12.13 -15.73 8.19
C GLU A 203 11.48 -14.34 8.39
N VAL A 204 11.71 -13.40 7.48
CA VAL A 204 11.07 -12.08 7.51
C VAL A 204 9.54 -12.21 7.47
N MET A 205 8.99 -12.99 6.53
CA MET A 205 7.54 -13.20 6.43
C MET A 205 6.97 -13.86 7.68
N ARG A 206 7.70 -14.81 8.27
CA ARG A 206 7.32 -15.41 9.55
C ARG A 206 7.37 -14.39 10.69
N GLY A 207 8.39 -13.54 10.76
CA GLY A 207 8.46 -12.45 11.73
C GLY A 207 7.26 -11.52 11.63
N GLN A 208 6.85 -11.17 10.41
CA GLN A 208 5.62 -10.40 10.17
C GLN A 208 4.36 -11.18 10.56
N ALA A 209 4.28 -12.49 10.27
CA ALA A 209 3.16 -13.34 10.68
C ALA A 209 3.04 -13.40 12.22
N LEU A 210 4.16 -13.53 12.93
CA LEU A 210 4.21 -13.48 14.39
C LEU A 210 3.71 -12.14 14.92
N TYR A 211 4.14 -11.03 14.33
CA TYR A 211 3.65 -9.70 14.69
C TYR A 211 2.12 -9.58 14.47
N LEU A 212 1.61 -10.01 13.33
CA LEU A 212 0.18 -9.96 12.98
C LEU A 212 -0.69 -10.84 13.90
N THR A 213 -0.13 -11.95 14.37
CA THR A 213 -0.79 -12.87 15.31
C THR A 213 -0.58 -12.49 16.78
N GLY A 214 0.13 -11.39 17.05
CA GLY A 214 0.30 -10.79 18.37
C GLY A 214 1.59 -11.18 19.11
N ASP A 215 2.37 -12.12 18.59
CA ASP A 215 3.68 -12.49 19.15
C ASP A 215 4.78 -11.51 18.71
N LYS A 216 4.74 -10.32 19.30
CA LYS A 216 5.69 -9.23 19.05
C LYS A 216 7.12 -9.57 19.48
N ALA A 217 7.28 -10.34 20.56
CA ALA A 217 8.60 -10.73 21.06
C ALA A 217 9.25 -11.79 20.15
N GLY A 218 8.46 -12.76 19.69
CA GLY A 218 8.87 -13.71 18.67
C GLY A 218 9.25 -13.00 17.37
N ALA A 219 8.45 -12.04 16.92
CA ALA A 219 8.75 -11.26 15.71
C ALA A 219 10.12 -10.56 15.80
N LEU A 220 10.40 -9.84 16.90
CA LEU A 220 11.70 -9.19 17.12
C LEU A 220 12.86 -10.17 17.06
N THR A 221 12.71 -11.33 17.72
CA THR A 221 13.74 -12.38 17.73
C THR A 221 14.07 -12.85 16.31
N ILE A 222 13.05 -13.00 15.45
CA ILE A 222 13.24 -13.44 14.08
C ILE A 222 13.90 -12.35 13.22
N PHE A 223 13.47 -11.09 13.34
CA PHE A 223 14.11 -10.01 12.59
C PHE A 223 15.58 -9.80 13.00
N GLU A 224 15.91 -9.94 14.28
CA GLU A 224 17.30 -9.89 14.76
C GLU A 224 18.14 -11.02 14.16
N ARG A 225 17.61 -12.23 14.13
CA ARG A 225 18.26 -13.38 13.51
C ARG A 225 18.49 -13.21 11.99
N VAL A 226 17.63 -12.47 11.30
CA VAL A 226 17.84 -12.10 9.88
C VAL A 226 19.00 -11.11 9.75
N LEU A 227 19.02 -10.08 10.60
CA LEU A 227 20.06 -9.03 10.60
C LEU A 227 21.44 -9.57 11.00
N ASP A 228 21.52 -10.64 11.78
CA ASP A 228 22.79 -11.34 12.07
C ASP A 228 23.47 -11.92 10.81
N VAL A 229 22.70 -12.24 9.77
CA VAL A 229 23.21 -12.77 8.49
C VAL A 229 23.33 -11.68 7.44
N ALA A 230 22.32 -10.82 7.35
CA ALA A 230 22.24 -9.72 6.41
C ALA A 230 21.93 -8.41 7.16
N PRO A 231 22.95 -7.71 7.68
CA PRO A 231 22.76 -6.49 8.47
C PRO A 231 22.05 -5.36 7.72
N SER A 232 22.11 -5.38 6.40
CA SER A 232 21.43 -4.44 5.51
C SER A 232 20.14 -5.01 4.92
N ASN A 233 19.53 -6.06 5.48
CA ASN A 233 18.25 -6.55 4.94
C ASN A 233 17.15 -5.50 5.13
N ALA A 234 16.59 -5.01 4.02
CA ALA A 234 15.65 -3.88 4.02
C ALA A 234 14.40 -4.16 4.88
N GLU A 235 13.76 -5.30 4.66
CA GLU A 235 12.51 -5.64 5.34
C GLU A 235 12.71 -5.90 6.83
N ALA A 236 13.80 -6.58 7.20
CA ALA A 236 14.11 -6.84 8.61
C ALA A 236 14.49 -5.55 9.37
N LEU A 237 15.27 -4.65 8.77
CA LEU A 237 15.62 -3.35 9.37
C LEU A 237 14.36 -2.52 9.62
N PHE A 238 13.50 -2.37 8.62
CA PHE A 238 12.26 -1.61 8.74
C PHE A 238 11.32 -2.26 9.76
N SER A 239 11.06 -3.57 9.63
CA SER A 239 10.10 -4.28 10.47
C SER A 239 10.55 -4.34 11.94
N ARG A 240 11.82 -4.63 12.23
CA ARG A 240 12.34 -4.62 13.60
C ARG A 240 12.16 -3.24 14.25
N SER A 241 12.53 -2.19 13.52
CA SER A 241 12.46 -0.81 14.01
C SER A 241 11.02 -0.39 14.29
N ALA A 242 10.09 -0.74 13.39
CA ALA A 242 8.67 -0.51 13.58
C ALA A 242 8.12 -1.25 14.81
N VAL A 243 8.45 -2.54 14.97
CA VAL A 243 7.98 -3.31 16.13
C VAL A 243 8.55 -2.76 17.43
N LEU A 244 9.83 -2.36 17.48
CA LEU A 244 10.42 -1.70 18.65
C LEU A 244 9.69 -0.40 18.97
N TYR A 245 9.54 0.49 17.99
CA TYR A 245 8.87 1.77 18.17
C TYR A 245 7.44 1.57 18.70
N GLU A 246 6.66 0.71 18.06
CA GLU A 246 5.25 0.51 18.41
C GLU A 246 5.04 -0.11 19.78
N THR A 247 5.82 -1.15 20.09
CA THR A 247 5.55 -2.06 21.21
C THR A 247 6.35 -1.75 22.46
N LYS A 248 7.44 -0.98 22.31
CA LYS A 248 8.34 -0.56 23.39
C LYS A 248 8.39 0.97 23.52
N GLY A 249 7.24 1.62 23.34
CA GLY A 249 7.13 3.09 23.33
C GLY A 249 7.55 3.83 24.60
N GLU A 250 7.68 3.14 25.74
CA GLU A 250 8.19 3.72 26.99
C GLU A 250 9.66 3.37 27.26
N ASP A 251 10.22 2.42 26.52
CA ASP A 251 11.61 2.01 26.68
C ASP A 251 12.50 2.89 25.79
N VAL A 252 13.15 3.87 26.42
CA VAL A 252 14.06 4.80 25.74
C VAL A 252 15.18 4.08 24.99
N LYS A 253 15.67 2.94 25.48
CA LYS A 253 16.70 2.16 24.78
C LYS A 253 16.12 1.52 23.53
N ALA A 254 14.92 0.97 23.59
CA ALA A 254 14.24 0.41 22.44
C ALA A 254 13.90 1.47 21.38
N LEU A 255 13.48 2.66 21.81
CA LEU A 255 13.22 3.80 20.91
C LEU A 255 14.49 4.28 20.19
N ARG A 256 15.63 4.36 20.90
CA ARG A 256 16.92 4.66 20.25
C ARG A 256 17.31 3.58 19.25
N ALA A 257 17.16 2.31 19.61
CA ALA A 257 17.41 1.20 18.70
C ALA A 257 16.47 1.21 17.48
N ALA A 258 15.23 1.67 17.63
CA ALA A 258 14.31 1.87 16.51
C ALA A 258 14.78 3.01 15.60
N HIS A 259 15.17 4.15 16.16
CA HIS A 259 15.75 5.27 15.40
C HIS A 259 16.99 4.83 14.60
N GLU A 260 17.96 4.20 15.26
CA GLU A 260 19.18 3.66 14.62
C GLU A 260 18.86 2.68 13.49
N GLY A 261 17.85 1.82 13.68
CA GLY A 261 17.42 0.87 12.66
C GLY A 261 16.73 1.52 11.45
N PHE A 262 15.94 2.58 11.65
CA PHE A 262 15.38 3.36 10.56
C PHE A 262 16.46 4.15 9.79
N GLU A 263 17.44 4.74 10.49
CA GLU A 263 18.60 5.38 9.84
C GLU A 263 19.41 4.38 9.01
N ALA A 264 19.66 3.18 9.56
CA ALA A 264 20.35 2.11 8.83
C ALA A 264 19.56 1.68 7.58
N TYR A 265 18.23 1.63 7.65
CA TYR A 265 17.37 1.36 6.50
C TYR A 265 17.51 2.45 5.43
N VAL A 266 17.41 3.72 5.81
CA VAL A 266 17.53 4.86 4.88
C VAL A 266 18.92 4.91 4.24
N ALA A 267 19.97 4.65 5.01
CA ALA A 267 21.35 4.64 4.52
C ALA A 267 21.63 3.48 3.56
N ALA A 268 21.11 2.28 3.83
CA ALA A 268 21.34 1.11 3.00
C ALA A 268 20.42 1.04 1.76
N HIS A 269 19.23 1.67 1.81
CA HIS A 269 18.19 1.55 0.78
C HIS A 269 17.56 2.90 0.43
N PRO A 270 18.31 3.88 -0.08
CA PRO A 270 17.83 5.26 -0.28
C PRO A 270 16.67 5.39 -1.29
N ASP A 271 16.51 4.41 -2.18
CA ASP A 271 15.49 4.40 -3.24
C ASP A 271 14.29 3.47 -2.93
N ALA A 272 14.26 2.85 -1.74
CA ALA A 272 13.18 1.92 -1.41
C ALA A 272 11.83 2.63 -1.19
N PRO A 273 10.69 1.99 -1.51
CA PRO A 273 9.37 2.64 -1.44
C PRO A 273 8.97 3.22 -0.09
N ARG A 274 9.57 2.75 1.02
CA ARG A 274 9.26 3.20 2.39
C ARG A 274 10.33 4.14 2.98
N VAL A 275 11.25 4.68 2.19
CA VAL A 275 12.33 5.55 2.69
C VAL A 275 11.81 6.79 3.38
N ASP A 276 10.84 7.50 2.79
CA ASP A 276 10.33 8.72 3.41
C ASP A 276 9.54 8.42 4.68
N LEU A 277 8.82 7.30 4.71
CA LEU A 277 8.18 6.80 5.93
C LEU A 277 9.23 6.46 7.00
N ALA A 278 10.32 5.79 6.63
CA ALA A 278 11.40 5.44 7.56
C ALA A 278 12.07 6.71 8.12
N LYS A 279 12.32 7.75 7.31
CA LYS A 279 12.82 9.05 7.78
C LYS A 279 11.89 9.69 8.81
N GLN A 280 10.58 9.71 8.53
CA GLN A 280 9.59 10.25 9.46
C GLN A 280 9.56 9.46 10.79
N LEU A 281 9.55 8.14 10.71
CA LEU A 281 9.55 7.27 11.89
C LEU A 281 10.86 7.35 12.68
N SER A 282 12.00 7.54 11.99
CA SER A 282 13.30 7.81 12.61
C SER A 282 13.23 9.06 13.49
N VAL A 283 12.72 10.17 12.97
CA VAL A 283 12.54 11.42 13.72
C VAL A 283 11.59 11.23 14.90
N PHE A 284 10.45 10.58 14.70
CA PHE A 284 9.50 10.32 15.79
C PHE A 284 10.10 9.44 16.88
N ALA A 285 10.83 8.38 16.53
CA ALA A 285 11.51 7.52 17.50
C ALA A 285 12.55 8.31 18.31
N GLU A 286 13.33 9.17 17.66
CA GLU A 286 14.34 10.01 18.31
C GLU A 286 13.70 11.03 19.27
N GLU A 287 12.68 11.78 18.83
CA GLU A 287 11.97 12.74 19.66
C GLU A 287 11.27 12.06 20.85
N THR A 288 10.66 10.90 20.61
CA THR A 288 10.01 10.12 21.67
C THR A 288 11.04 9.67 22.70
N ALA A 289 12.23 9.26 22.26
CA ALA A 289 13.33 8.90 23.14
C ALA A 289 13.85 10.11 23.94
N LYS A 290 13.99 11.29 23.30
CA LYS A 290 14.41 12.56 23.94
C LYS A 290 13.41 13.01 25.01
N ALA A 291 12.11 12.84 24.75
CA ALA A 291 11.06 13.12 25.73
C ALA A 291 11.06 12.14 26.92
N GLY A 292 11.76 11.00 26.79
CA GLY A 292 11.85 9.98 27.83
C GLY A 292 10.69 8.98 27.82
N GLY A 293 10.07 8.75 26.67
CA GLY A 293 8.95 7.82 26.49
C GLY A 293 7.76 8.46 25.78
N ARG A 294 6.87 7.63 25.23
CA ARG A 294 5.72 8.03 24.43
C ARG A 294 4.70 8.84 25.24
N GLU A 295 4.48 8.51 26.51
CA GLU A 295 3.57 9.30 27.34
C GLU A 295 4.09 10.72 27.57
N LYS A 296 5.39 10.89 27.87
CA LYS A 296 5.99 12.23 28.03
C LYS A 296 5.99 13.01 26.72
N TRP A 297 6.29 12.35 25.61
CA TRP A 297 6.26 12.98 24.29
C TRP A 297 4.84 13.51 23.96
N LYS A 298 3.80 12.72 24.23
CA LYS A 298 2.40 13.16 24.05
C LYS A 298 2.07 14.38 24.93
N GLN A 299 2.49 14.37 26.20
CA GLN A 299 2.28 15.48 27.12
C GLN A 299 2.98 16.76 26.64
N GLN A 300 4.23 16.66 26.21
CA GLN A 300 4.99 17.79 25.64
C GLN A 300 4.31 18.34 24.40
N ARG A 301 3.89 17.49 23.46
CA ARG A 301 3.15 17.90 22.27
C ARG A 301 1.80 18.53 22.59
N ALA A 302 1.10 18.05 23.62
CA ALA A 302 -0.15 18.64 24.08
C ALA A 302 0.07 20.04 24.67
N GLU A 303 1.13 20.22 25.46
CA GLU A 303 1.49 21.52 26.04
C GLU A 303 1.97 22.51 24.97
N GLU A 304 2.81 22.09 24.03
CA GLU A 304 3.20 22.92 22.88
C GLU A 304 1.99 23.39 22.06
N ARG A 305 1.02 22.49 21.84
CA ARG A 305 -0.25 22.85 21.20
C ARG A 305 -1.02 23.88 22.01
N ARG A 306 -1.13 23.69 23.33
CA ARG A 306 -1.79 24.64 24.24
C ARG A 306 -1.14 26.02 24.17
N ILE A 307 0.20 26.07 24.25
CA ILE A 307 0.96 27.32 24.15
C ILE A 307 0.71 27.99 22.80
N ARG A 308 0.83 27.26 21.69
CA ARG A 308 0.61 27.79 20.34
C ARG A 308 -0.80 28.38 20.15
N LEU A 309 -1.82 27.73 20.71
CA LEU A 309 -3.20 28.21 20.65
C LEU A 309 -3.47 29.39 21.59
N SER A 310 -2.67 29.55 22.64
CA SER A 310 -2.75 30.67 23.59
C SER A 310 -2.00 31.93 23.14
N GLN A 311 -1.07 31.82 22.18
CA GLN A 311 -0.36 32.97 21.65
C GLN A 311 -1.24 33.73 20.64
N PRO A 312 -1.35 35.07 20.76
CA PRO A 312 -2.02 35.87 19.74
C PRO A 312 -1.28 35.67 18.42
N ARG A 313 -2.01 35.27 17.37
CA ARG A 313 -1.45 35.18 16.02
C ARG A 313 -0.78 36.51 15.70
N PRO A 314 0.49 36.55 15.27
CA PRO A 314 1.07 37.79 14.80
C PRO A 314 0.15 38.32 13.69
N SER A 315 -0.38 39.52 13.90
CA SER A 315 -1.08 40.26 12.86
C SER A 315 -0.15 40.29 11.66
N ALA A 316 -0.56 39.63 10.57
CA ALA A 316 0.15 39.70 9.31
C ALA A 316 0.48 41.18 9.04
N PRO A 317 1.71 41.54 8.65
CA PRO A 317 2.04 42.93 8.37
C PRO A 317 1.15 43.39 7.22
N MET A 318 0.17 44.22 7.56
CA MET A 318 -0.58 45.02 6.61
C MET A 318 0.42 45.94 5.90
N ALA A 319 0.48 45.79 4.57
CA ALA A 319 0.99 46.70 3.56
C ALA A 319 1.87 47.89 4.02
N GLY A 320 3.13 47.88 3.62
CA GLY A 320 4.01 49.05 3.66
C GLY A 320 4.95 49.10 2.46
N ASN A 321 4.76 50.12 1.61
CA ASN A 321 5.64 50.66 0.58
C ASN A 321 5.77 49.94 -0.78
N MET A 322 5.02 50.43 -1.76
CA MET A 322 5.62 50.97 -3.00
C MET A 322 4.92 52.28 -3.39
N PRO A 323 5.66 53.30 -3.88
CA PRO A 323 5.10 54.60 -4.21
C PRO A 323 4.60 54.60 -5.66
N MET A 324 3.37 55.06 -5.89
CA MET A 324 2.96 55.51 -7.23
C MET A 324 2.41 56.92 -7.12
N ALA A 325 3.12 57.82 -7.78
CA ALA A 325 2.82 59.23 -7.87
C ALA A 325 1.58 59.48 -8.75
N GLY A 326 0.75 60.43 -8.31
CA GLY A 326 0.17 61.47 -9.17
C GLY A 326 -1.16 61.18 -9.85
N GLY A 327 -2.21 61.87 -9.39
CA GLY A 327 -3.29 62.35 -10.25
C GLY A 327 -4.72 61.99 -9.80
N PRO A 328 -5.57 62.98 -9.43
CA PRO A 328 -6.90 62.73 -8.89
C PRO A 328 -7.98 62.81 -9.98
N MET A 329 -9.06 62.03 -9.87
CA MET A 329 -10.39 62.45 -10.34
C MET A 329 -11.51 61.74 -9.57
N ALA A 330 -12.54 62.52 -9.29
CA ALA A 330 -13.65 62.26 -8.40
C ALA A 330 -14.85 61.56 -9.06
N GLY A 331 -15.68 60.92 -8.23
CA GLY A 331 -17.15 60.99 -8.35
C GLY A 331 -17.88 59.80 -8.98
N GLY A 332 -18.68 59.10 -8.16
CA GLY A 332 -19.87 58.36 -8.60
C GLY A 332 -19.90 56.86 -8.21
N PRO A 333 -20.99 56.36 -7.58
CA PRO A 333 -21.06 54.99 -7.07
C PRO A 333 -21.68 54.04 -8.10
N MET A 334 -21.03 52.92 -8.40
CA MET A 334 -21.67 51.80 -9.11
C MET A 334 -21.16 50.45 -8.61
N ALA A 335 -22.12 49.55 -8.45
CA ALA A 335 -21.96 48.14 -8.18
C ALA A 335 -21.16 47.42 -9.28
N GLY A 336 -20.52 46.29 -8.92
CA GLY A 336 -20.14 45.27 -9.88
C GLY A 336 -18.74 44.66 -9.70
N ASN A 337 -18.73 43.47 -9.09
CA ASN A 337 -17.98 42.28 -9.50
C ASN A 337 -16.44 42.20 -9.43
N SER A 338 -16.01 41.26 -8.56
CA SER A 338 -14.96 40.24 -8.72
C SER A 338 -13.67 40.54 -9.50
N GLY A 339 -12.54 40.42 -8.80
CA GLY A 339 -11.24 40.28 -9.45
C GLY A 339 -10.06 40.21 -8.48
N ALA A 340 -9.99 39.18 -7.62
CA ALA A 340 -8.75 38.84 -6.93
C ALA A 340 -8.58 37.32 -6.94
N GLN A 341 -7.84 36.84 -7.93
CA GLN A 341 -7.29 35.50 -7.99
C GLN A 341 -6.34 35.32 -6.81
N GLY A 342 -6.75 34.48 -5.86
CA GLY A 342 -5.92 33.97 -4.80
C GLY A 342 -6.46 32.60 -4.44
N GLY A 343 -5.98 31.56 -5.13
CA GLY A 343 -6.27 30.20 -4.71
C GLY A 343 -5.85 30.03 -3.23
N PRO A 344 -6.66 29.37 -2.38
CA PRO A 344 -6.28 29.19 -0.99
C PRO A 344 -4.97 28.38 -0.89
N PRO A 345 -4.16 28.62 0.15
CA PRO A 345 -2.86 27.97 0.30
C PRO A 345 -3.02 26.45 0.27
N ALA A 346 -2.14 25.78 -0.48
CA ALA A 346 -2.05 24.33 -0.43
C ALA A 346 -1.81 23.88 1.02
N LEU A 347 -2.51 22.82 1.44
CA LEU A 347 -2.26 22.17 2.72
C LEU A 347 -0.79 21.73 2.74
N THR A 348 0.02 22.32 3.61
CA THR A 348 1.41 21.89 3.79
C THR A 348 1.44 20.51 4.43
N GLN A 349 2.51 19.75 4.23
CA GLN A 349 2.67 18.43 4.85
C GLN A 349 2.53 18.52 6.38
N GLU A 350 3.03 19.59 6.99
CA GLU A 350 2.86 19.86 8.42
C GLU A 350 1.39 20.06 8.83
N MET A 351 0.57 20.71 8.00
CA MET A 351 -0.86 20.85 8.25
C MET A 351 -1.59 19.51 8.11
N VAL A 352 -1.19 18.68 7.13
CA VAL A 352 -1.75 17.33 6.95
C VAL A 352 -1.39 16.44 8.15
N ASP A 353 -0.15 16.46 8.60
CA ASP A 353 0.32 15.69 9.76
C ASP A 353 -0.34 16.19 11.05
N ALA A 354 -0.55 17.50 11.20
CA ALA A 354 -1.29 18.07 12.33
C ALA A 354 -2.75 17.62 12.36
N ILE A 355 -3.41 17.58 11.20
CA ILE A 355 -4.79 17.12 11.08
C ILE A 355 -4.90 15.61 11.38
N GLN A 356 -3.98 14.79 10.86
CA GLN A 356 -3.98 13.34 11.07
C GLN A 356 -3.65 12.92 12.52
N ASN A 357 -2.89 13.75 13.24
CA ASN A 357 -2.50 13.52 14.63
C ASN A 357 -3.39 14.24 15.65
N THR A 358 -4.47 14.90 15.22
CA THR A 358 -5.46 15.48 16.12
C THR A 358 -6.27 14.38 16.80
N GLU A 359 -6.37 14.42 18.13
CA GLU A 359 -7.21 13.48 18.88
C GLU A 359 -8.68 13.63 18.47
N ARG A 360 -9.31 12.52 18.11
CA ARG A 360 -10.74 12.46 17.75
C ARG A 360 -11.58 12.47 19.02
N THR A 361 -11.73 13.66 19.61
CA THR A 361 -12.65 13.82 20.75
C THR A 361 -14.10 13.77 20.26
N PRO A 362 -15.05 13.35 21.10
CA PRO A 362 -16.48 13.36 20.76
C PRO A 362 -16.99 14.74 20.31
N GLU A 363 -16.45 15.82 20.88
CA GLU A 363 -16.81 17.20 20.55
C GLU A 363 -16.33 17.58 19.14
N LEU A 364 -15.12 17.15 18.76
CA LEU A 364 -14.59 17.36 17.42
C LEU A 364 -15.43 16.57 16.39
N GLU A 365 -15.72 15.31 16.67
CA GLU A 365 -16.54 14.47 15.79
C GLU A 365 -17.95 15.06 15.61
N ALA A 366 -18.57 15.56 16.68
CA ALA A 366 -19.85 16.26 16.61
C ALA A 366 -19.77 17.58 15.82
N GLY A 367 -18.67 18.34 15.96
CA GLY A 367 -18.42 19.55 15.19
C GLY A 367 -18.25 19.27 13.70
N LEU A 368 -17.51 18.23 13.34
CA LEU A 368 -17.32 17.79 11.95
C LEU A 368 -18.63 17.27 11.35
N ALA A 369 -19.46 16.55 12.12
CA ALA A 369 -20.80 16.13 11.68
C ALA A 369 -21.70 17.33 11.36
N LYS A 370 -21.69 18.37 12.21
CA LYS A 370 -22.41 19.63 11.93
C LYS A 370 -21.91 20.33 10.68
N LEU A 371 -20.59 20.35 10.45
CA LEU A 371 -20.03 20.88 9.20
C LEU A 371 -20.55 20.08 8.00
N VAL A 372 -20.58 18.75 8.05
CA VAL A 372 -21.15 17.96 6.94
C VAL A 372 -22.61 18.34 6.66
N GLU A 373 -23.44 18.51 7.69
CA GLU A 373 -24.83 18.94 7.55
C GLU A 373 -24.98 20.35 6.97
N GLU A 374 -24.10 21.28 7.38
CA GLU A 374 -24.00 22.63 6.82
C GLU A 374 -23.60 22.56 5.34
N GLY A 375 -22.62 21.73 4.98
CA GLY A 375 -22.23 21.48 3.59
C GLY A 375 -23.40 21.02 2.72
N GLU A 376 -24.21 20.09 3.21
CA GLU A 376 -25.42 19.62 2.53
C GLU A 376 -26.49 20.72 2.40
N GLU A 377 -26.59 21.63 3.38
CA GLU A 377 -27.45 22.80 3.32
C GLU A 377 -27.00 23.83 2.27
N HIS A 378 -25.70 23.96 2.06
CA HIS A 378 -25.17 24.77 0.98
C HIS A 378 -25.42 24.11 -0.38
N LEU A 379 -25.26 22.79 -0.48
CA LEU A 379 -25.56 22.03 -1.71
C LEU A 379 -27.04 22.17 -2.12
N SER A 380 -27.99 22.00 -1.20
CA SER A 380 -29.42 22.09 -1.52
C SER A 380 -29.84 23.48 -2.00
N LYS A 381 -29.05 24.51 -1.69
CA LYS A 381 -29.26 25.89 -2.12
C LYS A 381 -28.40 26.26 -3.34
N GLY A 382 -27.70 25.31 -3.94
CA GLY A 382 -26.80 25.52 -5.08
C GLY A 382 -25.57 26.38 -4.77
N ARG A 383 -25.21 26.56 -3.49
CA ARG A 383 -24.04 27.32 -3.05
C ARG A 383 -22.80 26.43 -3.03
N TRP A 384 -22.32 26.08 -4.21
CA TRP A 384 -21.25 25.10 -4.38
C TRP A 384 -19.91 25.51 -3.75
N ASP A 385 -19.60 26.80 -3.76
CA ASP A 385 -18.35 27.35 -3.22
C ASP A 385 -18.30 27.22 -1.70
N ASP A 386 -19.39 27.59 -1.04
CA ASP A 386 -19.55 27.44 0.40
C ASP A 386 -19.51 25.96 0.81
N ALA A 387 -20.24 25.11 0.08
CA ALA A 387 -20.24 23.67 0.32
C ALA A 387 -18.81 23.09 0.23
N LEU A 388 -18.04 23.49 -0.78
CA LEU A 388 -16.64 23.09 -0.89
C LEU A 388 -15.78 23.59 0.26
N GLY A 389 -15.97 24.83 0.69
CA GLY A 389 -15.27 25.40 1.83
C GLY A 389 -15.51 24.60 3.11
N VAL A 390 -16.73 24.09 3.28
CA VAL A 390 -17.10 23.23 4.41
C VAL A 390 -16.46 21.84 4.28
N TYR A 391 -16.64 21.15 3.14
CA TYR A 391 -16.09 19.80 2.98
C TYR A 391 -14.56 19.74 2.99
N ARG A 392 -13.88 20.78 2.50
CA ARG A 392 -12.41 20.91 2.60
C ARG A 392 -11.90 20.96 4.04
N ARG A 393 -12.75 21.38 4.99
CA ARG A 393 -12.44 21.33 6.43
C ARG A 393 -12.71 19.96 7.04
N VAL A 394 -13.60 19.14 6.46
CA VAL A 394 -13.97 17.83 7.01
C VAL A 394 -13.08 16.71 6.49
N VAL A 395 -12.89 16.62 5.17
CA VAL A 395 -12.20 15.49 4.51
C VAL A 395 -10.79 15.24 5.06
N PRO A 396 -9.96 16.25 5.38
CA PRO A 396 -8.65 16.01 5.97
C PRO A 396 -8.71 15.29 7.34
N PHE A 397 -9.69 15.61 8.19
CA PHE A 397 -9.85 14.98 9.52
C PHE A 397 -10.53 13.61 9.42
N GLN A 398 -11.43 13.45 8.44
CA GLN A 398 -12.19 12.22 8.20
C GLN A 398 -12.01 11.75 6.76
N PRO A 399 -10.81 11.24 6.40
CA PRO A 399 -10.51 10.80 5.04
C PRO A 399 -11.32 9.58 4.62
N ASP A 400 -12.00 8.89 5.53
CA ASP A 400 -12.86 7.73 5.23
C ASP A 400 -14.37 8.07 5.27
N ASN A 401 -14.72 9.34 5.52
CA ASN A 401 -16.12 9.76 5.53
C ASN A 401 -16.68 9.85 4.11
N GLY A 402 -17.37 8.78 3.68
CA GLY A 402 -18.05 8.68 2.39
C GLY A 402 -19.06 9.81 2.14
N ARG A 403 -19.79 10.24 3.18
CA ARG A 403 -20.76 11.36 3.11
C ARG A 403 -20.07 12.68 2.76
N ALA A 404 -18.96 13.02 3.42
CA ALA A 404 -18.21 14.23 3.14
C ALA A 404 -17.55 14.20 1.74
N LYS A 405 -17.02 13.04 1.32
CA LYS A 405 -16.47 12.85 -0.04
C LYS A 405 -17.52 13.00 -1.12
N ALA A 406 -18.69 12.36 -0.95
CA ALA A 406 -19.80 12.49 -1.88
C ALA A 406 -20.25 13.95 -2.01
N GLY A 407 -20.33 14.67 -0.89
CA GLY A 407 -20.69 16.09 -0.87
C GLY A 407 -19.68 16.97 -1.60
N MET A 408 -18.38 16.75 -1.36
CA MET A 408 -17.29 17.47 -2.04
C MET A 408 -17.29 17.19 -3.55
N ALA A 409 -17.44 15.92 -3.93
CA ALA A 409 -17.51 15.52 -5.33
C ALA A 409 -18.71 16.18 -6.04
N TRP A 410 -19.89 16.15 -5.42
CA TRP A 410 -21.08 16.78 -5.97
C TRP A 410 -20.94 18.30 -6.11
N ALA A 411 -20.32 18.96 -5.13
CA ALA A 411 -20.04 20.39 -5.23
C ALA A 411 -19.11 20.73 -6.40
N LEU A 412 -18.06 19.92 -6.64
CA LEU A 412 -17.16 20.13 -7.78
C LEU A 412 -17.86 19.90 -9.12
N VAL A 413 -18.75 18.91 -9.19
CA VAL A 413 -19.59 18.65 -10.37
C VAL A 413 -20.52 19.83 -10.64
N GLY A 414 -21.20 20.35 -9.62
CA GLY A 414 -22.09 21.52 -9.74
C GLY A 414 -21.36 22.79 -10.21
N LYS A 415 -20.05 22.91 -9.91
CA LYS A 415 -19.19 24.00 -10.41
C LYS A 415 -18.57 23.78 -11.78
N SER A 416 -18.75 22.60 -12.38
CA SER A 416 -18.01 22.20 -13.59
C SER A 416 -16.48 22.33 -13.40
N SER A 417 -15.98 21.98 -12.21
CA SER A 417 -14.54 22.05 -11.93
C SER A 417 -13.78 21.02 -12.78
N PRO A 418 -12.57 21.32 -13.29
CA PRO A 418 -11.76 20.34 -14.02
C PRO A 418 -11.35 19.13 -13.18
N MET A 419 -11.42 19.22 -11.85
CA MET A 419 -11.14 18.11 -10.94
C MET A 419 -12.39 17.27 -10.63
N ALA A 420 -13.56 17.65 -11.13
CA ALA A 420 -14.85 17.04 -10.77
C ALA A 420 -14.87 15.54 -11.07
N ASP A 421 -14.48 15.11 -12.27
CA ASP A 421 -14.55 13.70 -12.65
C ASP A 421 -13.59 12.81 -11.85
N ARG A 422 -12.40 13.32 -11.52
CA ARG A 422 -11.45 12.59 -10.66
C ARG A 422 -12.00 12.41 -9.25
N VAL A 423 -12.47 13.48 -8.62
CA VAL A 423 -12.99 13.43 -7.23
C VAL A 423 -14.30 12.64 -7.17
N TRP A 424 -15.12 12.73 -8.21
CA TRP A 424 -16.32 11.92 -8.38
C TRP A 424 -16.01 10.43 -8.50
N GLY A 425 -15.03 10.04 -9.33
CA GLY A 425 -14.59 8.65 -9.44
C GLY A 425 -14.12 8.07 -8.12
N VAL A 426 -13.38 8.86 -7.32
CA VAL A 426 -12.97 8.46 -5.96
C VAL A 426 -14.18 8.27 -5.04
N ALA A 427 -15.12 9.21 -5.03
CA ALA A 427 -16.32 9.10 -4.18
C ALA A 427 -17.14 7.85 -4.52
N VAL A 428 -17.44 7.63 -5.81
CA VAL A 428 -18.22 6.48 -6.28
C VAL A 428 -17.48 5.16 -6.07
N GLY A 429 -16.17 5.11 -6.36
CA GLY A 429 -15.37 3.90 -6.19
C GLY A 429 -15.15 3.51 -4.74
N SER A 430 -15.12 4.49 -3.82
CA SER A 430 -14.95 4.22 -2.39
C SER A 430 -16.26 3.89 -1.67
N ASP A 431 -17.34 4.61 -1.95
CA ASP A 431 -18.63 4.43 -1.28
C ASP A 431 -19.79 4.99 -2.13
N ALA A 432 -20.23 4.20 -3.12
CA ALA A 432 -21.37 4.54 -3.96
C ALA A 432 -22.70 4.69 -3.18
N ALA A 433 -22.83 4.01 -2.03
CA ALA A 433 -24.03 4.11 -1.20
C ALA A 433 -24.12 5.48 -0.50
N ALA A 434 -22.99 6.04 -0.05
CA ALA A 434 -22.96 7.40 0.48
C ALA A 434 -23.34 8.45 -0.57
N VAL A 435 -23.02 8.23 -1.84
CA VAL A 435 -23.47 9.09 -2.95
C VAL A 435 -24.99 8.99 -3.11
N GLU A 436 -25.57 7.79 -3.15
CA GLU A 436 -27.04 7.63 -3.17
C GLU A 436 -27.71 8.36 -2.01
N GLN A 437 -27.23 8.14 -0.78
CA GLN A 437 -27.77 8.76 0.43
C GLN A 437 -27.67 10.29 0.43
N LEU A 438 -26.63 10.86 -0.20
CA LEU A 438 -26.53 12.31 -0.37
C LEU A 438 -27.69 12.83 -1.22
N GLY A 439 -28.05 12.14 -2.30
CA GLY A 439 -29.23 12.50 -3.09
C GLY A 439 -30.52 12.42 -2.27
N ASP A 440 -30.69 11.40 -1.43
CA ASP A 440 -31.86 11.29 -0.54
C ASP A 440 -31.95 12.48 0.43
N ARG A 441 -30.81 12.92 0.98
CA ARG A 441 -30.75 14.10 1.86
C ARG A 441 -31.00 15.40 1.13
N LEU A 442 -30.48 15.57 -0.09
CA LEU A 442 -30.78 16.74 -0.92
C LEU A 442 -32.26 16.82 -1.25
N MET A 443 -32.89 15.69 -1.58
CA MET A 443 -34.32 15.61 -1.81
C MET A 443 -35.12 15.99 -0.55
N ALA A 444 -34.74 15.45 0.62
CA ALA A 444 -35.37 15.80 1.89
C ALA A 444 -35.20 17.29 2.25
N LYS A 445 -34.11 17.92 1.81
CA LYS A 445 -33.84 19.37 1.97
C LYS A 445 -34.50 20.24 0.89
N GLY A 446 -35.32 19.66 0.01
CA GLY A 446 -36.07 20.38 -1.01
C GLY A 446 -35.35 20.57 -2.35
N ASP A 447 -34.12 20.06 -2.50
CA ASP A 447 -33.38 20.10 -3.77
C ASP A 447 -33.64 18.84 -4.61
N ALA A 448 -34.89 18.69 -5.06
CA ALA A 448 -35.28 17.57 -5.91
C ALA A 448 -34.53 17.56 -7.24
N LYS A 449 -34.17 18.73 -7.78
CA LYS A 449 -33.44 18.84 -9.05
C LYS A 449 -32.00 18.34 -8.90
N GLY A 450 -31.28 18.78 -7.86
CA GLY A 450 -29.93 18.33 -7.57
C GLY A 450 -29.89 16.84 -7.21
N ALA A 451 -30.84 16.35 -6.42
CA ALA A 451 -30.96 14.93 -6.09
C ALA A 451 -31.08 14.04 -7.34
N LYS A 452 -32.00 14.36 -8.25
CA LYS A 452 -32.16 13.60 -9.51
C LYS A 452 -30.92 13.64 -10.39
N ALA A 453 -30.29 14.81 -10.52
CA ALA A 453 -29.07 14.95 -11.31
C ALA A 453 -27.91 14.12 -10.72
N LEU A 454 -27.81 14.08 -9.40
CA LEU A 454 -26.81 13.28 -8.68
C LEU A 454 -27.01 11.79 -8.93
N TRP A 455 -28.23 11.28 -8.76
CA TRP A 455 -28.54 9.87 -9.00
C TRP A 455 -28.36 9.47 -10.46
N ALA A 456 -28.74 10.34 -11.41
CA ALA A 456 -28.47 10.12 -12.83
C ALA A 456 -26.97 10.00 -13.12
N LYS A 457 -26.14 10.89 -12.54
CA LYS A 457 -24.68 10.79 -12.69
C LYS A 457 -24.11 9.53 -12.02
N LEU A 458 -24.66 9.12 -10.88
CA LEU A 458 -24.26 7.88 -10.20
C LEU A 458 -24.56 6.65 -11.09
N LEU A 459 -25.75 6.59 -11.71
CA LEU A 459 -26.13 5.53 -12.64
C LEU A 459 -25.22 5.45 -13.87
N GLN A 460 -24.78 6.60 -14.39
CA GLN A 460 -23.84 6.67 -15.51
C GLN A 460 -22.43 6.21 -15.10
N SER A 461 -22.01 6.52 -13.88
CA SER A 461 -20.63 6.30 -13.40
C SER A 461 -20.43 4.93 -12.76
N ALA A 462 -21.50 4.28 -12.29
CA ALA A 462 -21.48 2.95 -11.67
C ALA A 462 -22.54 2.02 -12.29
N PRO A 463 -22.30 1.48 -13.50
CA PRO A 463 -23.26 0.63 -14.19
C PRO A 463 -23.63 -0.66 -13.45
N SER A 464 -22.74 -1.14 -12.56
CA SER A 464 -22.86 -2.34 -11.73
C SER A 464 -23.41 -2.07 -10.31
N TYR A 465 -23.93 -0.88 -10.04
CA TYR A 465 -24.45 -0.53 -8.70
C TYR A 465 -25.65 -1.42 -8.30
N PRO A 466 -25.63 -2.08 -7.13
CA PRO A 466 -26.65 -3.07 -6.75
C PRO A 466 -28.10 -2.56 -6.75
N ASN A 467 -28.34 -1.29 -6.38
CA ASN A 467 -29.68 -0.71 -6.25
C ASN A 467 -30.14 0.06 -7.50
N LYS A 468 -29.64 -0.29 -8.68
CA LYS A 468 -29.87 0.43 -9.94
C LYS A 468 -31.35 0.70 -10.24
N ALA A 469 -32.23 -0.28 -10.07
CA ALA A 469 -33.65 -0.14 -10.39
C ALA A 469 -34.36 0.87 -9.46
N ALA A 470 -34.07 0.83 -8.15
CA ALA A 470 -34.60 1.78 -7.18
C ALA A 470 -34.06 3.19 -7.45
N LEU A 471 -32.77 3.31 -7.77
CA LEU A 471 -32.12 4.57 -8.09
C LEU A 471 -32.66 5.20 -9.39
N GLN A 472 -32.97 4.38 -10.40
CA GLN A 472 -33.63 4.82 -11.64
C GLN A 472 -35.04 5.36 -11.36
N ALA A 473 -35.81 4.69 -10.49
CA ALA A 473 -37.12 5.17 -10.08
C ALA A 473 -37.02 6.51 -9.34
N LYS A 474 -36.05 6.66 -8.43
CA LYS A 474 -35.75 7.92 -7.73
C LYS A 474 -35.38 9.06 -8.68
N ALA A 475 -34.62 8.78 -9.74
CA ALA A 475 -34.21 9.79 -10.72
C ALA A 475 -35.33 10.19 -11.70
N ALA A 476 -36.37 9.35 -11.86
CA ALA A 476 -37.46 9.56 -12.81
C ALA A 476 -38.72 10.21 -12.20
N GLN A 477 -38.95 10.04 -10.90
CA GLN A 477 -39.90 10.85 -10.11
C GLN A 477 -39.39 12.28 -10.04
#